data_AF-A0A3D6C1R0-F1
#
_entry.id   AF-A0A3D6C1R0-F1
#
_cell.length_a   1.000
_cell.length_b   1.000
_cell.length_c   1.000
_cell.angle_alpha   90.00
_cell.angle_beta   90.00
_cell.angle_gamma   90.00
#
_symmetry.space_group_name_H-M   'P 1'
#
loop_
_entity.id
_entity.type
_entity.pdbx_description
1 polymer ?
#
loop_
_entity_poly.entity_id
_entity_poly.type
_entity_poly.pdbx_seq_one_letter_code
_entity_poly.pdbx_strand_id
1 'polypeptide(L)' 'MFATTADELREMIRQHPGQSPSTFLRDDSFAAWCYDNRDRRWLKAAFNRDADPDDCRRWGISSAEWKANVEMAWLAVSG' A
#
# COMPACT_ATOMS: atom_id res chain seq x y z
N MET A 1 8.77 8.10 10.22
CA MET A 1 9.26 7.98 8.82
C MET A 1 8.33 7.00 8.14
N PHE A 2 7.89 7.28 6.92
CA PHE A 2 6.94 6.43 6.19
C PHE A 2 7.63 5.83 4.95
N ALA A 3 7.23 4.63 4.56
CA ALA A 3 7.68 4.01 3.33
C ALA A 3 7.09 4.75 2.13
N THR A 4 7.89 4.97 1.09
CA THR A 4 7.41 5.50 -0.19
C THR A 4 7.28 4.40 -1.25
N THR A 5 7.91 3.25 -0.99
CA THR A 5 7.88 2.06 -1.84
C THR A 5 7.66 0.77 -1.04
N ALA A 6 7.24 -0.28 -1.74
CA ALA A 6 7.08 -1.62 -1.20
C ALA A 6 8.38 -2.22 -0.63
N ASP A 7 9.52 -1.91 -1.26
CA ASP A 7 10.82 -2.40 -0.81
C ASP A 7 11.24 -1.72 0.49
N GLU A 8 11.11 -0.38 0.58
CA GLU A 8 11.35 0.35 1.82
C GLU A 8 10.44 -0.13 2.96
N LEU A 9 9.16 -0.38 2.66
CA LEU A 9 8.22 -0.94 3.65
C LEU A 9 8.73 -2.29 4.17
N ARG A 10 9.21 -3.16 3.27
CA ARG A 10 9.74 -4.47 3.65
C ARG A 10 11.00 -4.36 4.51
N GLU A 11 11.88 -3.41 4.20
CA GLU A 11 13.05 -3.13 5.04
C GLU A 11 12.65 -2.62 6.42
N MET A 12 11.70 -1.69 6.50
CA MET A 12 11.18 -1.17 7.78
C MET A 12 10.55 -2.27 8.63
N ILE A 13 9.74 -3.15 8.05
CA ILE A 13 9.16 -4.31 8.75
C ILE A 13 10.27 -5.22 9.31
N ARG A 14 11.33 -5.48 8.53
CA ARG A 14 12.47 -6.29 8.97
C ARG A 14 13.27 -5.63 10.11
N GLN A 15 13.46 -4.32 10.04
CA GLN A 15 14.18 -3.55 11.06
C GLN A 15 13.35 -3.38 12.34
N HIS A 16 12.02 -3.48 12.26
CA HIS A 16 11.09 -3.25 13.36
C HIS A 16 10.08 -4.40 13.55
N PRO A 17 10.52 -5.62 13.88
CA PRO A 17 9.66 -6.80 13.94
C PRO A 17 8.55 -6.76 15.00
N GLY A 18 8.61 -5.82 15.94
CA GLY A 18 7.57 -5.61 16.97
C GLY A 18 6.54 -4.53 16.63
N GLN A 19 6.67 -3.86 15.48
CA GLN A 19 5.74 -2.82 15.04
C GLN A 19 4.84 -3.35 13.93
N SER A 20 3.57 -2.92 13.93
CA SER A 20 2.65 -3.24 12.85
C SER A 20 3.13 -2.61 11.54
N PRO A 21 3.14 -3.36 10.42
CA PRO A 21 3.50 -2.84 9.10
C PRO A 21 2.76 -1.56 8.68
N SER A 22 1.50 -1.41 9.11
CA SER A 22 0.67 -0.24 8.83
C SER A 22 1.21 1.06 9.42
N THR A 23 2.00 1.02 10.50
CA THR A 23 2.66 2.20 11.10
C THR A 23 3.62 2.88 10.13
N PHE A 24 4.12 2.16 9.14
CA PHE A 24 5.04 2.68 8.12
C PHE A 24 4.31 3.18 6.88
N LEU A 25 2.99 3.03 6.79
CA LEU A 25 2.18 3.66 5.75
C LEU A 25 1.87 5.09 6.15
N ARG A 26 1.97 6.01 5.19
CA ARG A 26 1.60 7.42 5.42
C ARG A 26 0.08 7.53 5.51
N ASP A 27 -0.45 8.14 6.57
CA ASP A 27 -1.89 8.18 6.88
C ASP A 27 -2.77 8.74 5.73
N ASP A 28 -2.29 9.75 5.01
CA ASP A 28 -3.01 10.35 3.88
C ASP A 28 -2.70 9.69 2.52
N SER A 29 -2.02 8.55 2.51
CA SER A 29 -1.70 7.82 1.28
C SER A 29 -2.80 6.87 0.84
N PHE A 30 -2.80 6.57 -0.46
CA PHE A 30 -3.68 5.55 -1.02
C PHE A 30 -3.41 4.16 -0.41
N ALA A 31 -2.17 3.86 -0.02
CA ALA A 31 -1.83 2.61 0.65
C ALA A 31 -2.50 2.47 2.02
N ALA A 32 -2.48 3.51 2.85
CA ALA A 32 -3.16 3.50 4.16
C ALA A 32 -4.67 3.34 3.99
N TRP A 33 -5.26 4.09 3.05
CA TRP A 33 -6.68 3.94 2.75
C TRP A 33 -7.03 2.52 2.27
N CYS A 34 -6.21 1.93 1.40
CA CYS A 34 -6.41 0.55 0.94
C CYS A 34 -6.28 -0.46 2.08
N TYR A 35 -5.34 -0.27 3.00
CA TYR A 35 -5.17 -1.12 4.18
C TYR A 35 -6.42 -1.11 5.07
N ASP A 36 -7.00 0.07 5.33
CA ASP A 36 -8.15 0.21 6.22
C ASP A 36 -9.49 -0.16 5.56
N ASN A 37 -9.64 0.04 4.24
CA ASN A 37 -10.94 -0.01 3.56
C ASN A 37 -11.09 -1.18 2.58
N ARG A 38 -10.04 -1.96 2.31
CA ARG A 38 -10.08 -3.04 1.32
C ARG A 38 -9.70 -4.38 1.95
N ASP A 39 -10.51 -5.39 1.64
CA ASP A 39 -10.20 -6.75 2.04
C ASP A 39 -9.00 -7.34 1.29
N ARG A 40 -8.38 -8.34 1.90
CA ARG A 40 -7.27 -9.12 1.32
C ARG A 40 -7.57 -9.63 -0.09
N ARG A 41 -8.81 -10.04 -0.37
CA ARG A 41 -9.22 -10.48 -1.72
C ARG A 41 -9.14 -9.36 -2.74
N TRP A 42 -9.58 -8.16 -2.38
CA TRP A 42 -9.51 -6.99 -3.24
C TRP A 42 -8.06 -6.60 -3.50
N LEU A 43 -7.22 -6.54 -2.46
CA LEU A 43 -5.79 -6.20 -2.60
C LEU A 43 -5.06 -7.19 -3.51
N LYS A 44 -5.32 -8.50 -3.35
CA LYS A 44 -4.74 -9.53 -4.23
C LYS A 44 -5.17 -9.35 -5.69
N ALA A 45 -6.45 -9.03 -5.94
CA ALA A 45 -6.94 -8.77 -7.29
C ALA A 45 -6.35 -7.47 -7.86
N ALA A 46 -6.31 -6.41 -7.04
CA ALA A 46 -5.74 -5.11 -7.36
C ALA A 46 -4.26 -5.20 -7.75
N PHE A 47 -3.49 -6.02 -7.03
CA PHE A 47 -2.08 -6.26 -7.33
C PHE A 47 -1.86 -6.93 -8.70
N ASN A 48 -2.81 -7.72 -9.18
CA ASN A 48 -2.69 -8.45 -10.46
C ASN A 48 -3.39 -7.75 -11.64
N ARG A 49 -3.95 -6.56 -11.44
CA ARG A 49 -4.63 -5.78 -12.49
C ARG A 49 -3.91 -4.47 -12.77
N ASP A 50 -4.33 -3.82 -13.85
CA ASP A 50 -3.91 -2.45 -14.12
C ASP A 50 -4.54 -1.45 -13.16
N ALA A 51 -3.86 -0.31 -13.04
CA ALA A 51 -4.28 0.74 -12.15
C ALA A 51 -5.68 1.22 -12.50
N ASP A 52 -6.50 1.37 -11.47
CA ASP A 52 -7.86 1.85 -11.61
C ASP A 52 -7.83 3.35 -11.91
N PRO A 53 -8.32 3.79 -13.09
CA PRO A 53 -8.20 5.20 -13.49
C PRO A 53 -9.03 6.13 -12.62
N ASP A 54 -10.11 5.64 -12.01
CA ASP A 54 -10.94 6.43 -11.10
C ASP A 54 -10.25 6.61 -9.75
N ASP A 55 -9.59 5.58 -9.22
CA ASP A 55 -8.74 5.73 -8.03
C ASP A 55 -7.58 6.71 -8.32
N CYS A 56 -6.91 6.58 -9.47
CA CYS A 56 -5.82 7.48 -9.86
C CYS A 56 -6.28 8.95 -9.89
N ARG A 57 -7.45 9.21 -10.49
CA ARG A 57 -8.04 10.56 -10.54
C ARG A 57 -8.45 11.05 -9.15
N ARG A 58 -9.09 10.20 -8.34
CA ARG A 58 -9.58 10.55 -7.01
C ARG A 58 -8.45 10.92 -6.05
N TRP A 59 -7.33 10.19 -6.15
CA TRP A 59 -6.18 10.38 -5.28
C TRP A 59 -5.09 11.29 -5.88
N GLY A 60 -5.25 11.72 -7.13
CA GLY A 60 -4.28 12.56 -7.81
C GLY A 60 -2.93 11.88 -8.04
N ILE A 61 -2.93 10.55 -8.19
CA ILE A 61 -1.73 9.72 -8.34
C ILE A 61 -1.64 9.13 -9.74
N SER A 62 -0.42 8.85 -10.19
CA SER A 62 -0.18 8.11 -11.43
C SER A 62 -0.52 6.63 -11.29
N SER A 63 -0.68 5.94 -12.42
CA SER A 63 -0.87 4.48 -12.45
C SER A 63 0.27 3.72 -11.77
N ALA A 64 1.49 4.23 -11.84
CA ALA A 64 2.66 3.64 -11.19
C ALA A 64 2.58 3.79 -9.66
N GLU A 65 2.25 4.99 -9.18
CA GLU A 65 2.03 5.25 -7.76
C GLU A 65 0.87 4.42 -7.21
N TRP A 66 -0.21 4.25 -7.99
CA TRP A 66 -1.33 3.37 -7.61
C TRP A 66 -0.86 1.95 -7.37
N LYS A 67 -0.07 1.37 -8.30
CA LYS A 67 0.45 0.00 -8.15
C LYS A 67 1.38 -0.13 -6.94
N ALA A 68 2.27 0.84 -6.74
CA ALA A 68 3.16 0.86 -5.58
C ALA A 68 2.39 0.93 -4.25
N ASN A 69 1.34 1.75 -4.19
CA ASN A 69 0.49 1.88 -2.99
C ASN A 69 -0.32 0.60 -2.71
N VAL A 70 -0.86 -0.04 -3.75
CA VAL A 70 -1.55 -1.34 -3.62
C VAL A 70 -0.60 -2.43 -3.13
N GLU A 71 0.63 -2.45 -3.63
CA GLU A 71 1.66 -3.39 -3.18
C GLU A 71 2.04 -3.15 -1.72
N MET A 72 2.23 -1.89 -1.30
CA MET A 72 2.49 -1.53 0.10
C MET A 72 1.33 -1.97 1.02
N ALA A 73 0.08 -1.71 0.63
CA ALA A 73 -1.09 -2.14 1.39
C ALA A 73 -1.16 -3.68 1.48
N TRP A 74 -0.90 -4.38 0.37
CA TRP A 74 -0.87 -5.84 0.35
C TRP A 74 0.20 -6.44 1.27
N LEU A 75 1.41 -5.86 1.26
CA LEU A 75 2.50 -6.23 2.16
C LEU A 75 2.11 -5.98 3.61
N ALA A 76 1.49 -4.84 3.92
CA ALA A 76 1.09 -4.50 5.27
C ALA A 76 0.00 -5.44 5.83
N VAL A 77 -0.90 -5.94 4.99
CA VAL A 77 -1.92 -6.95 5.38
C VAL A 77 -1.35 -8.38 5.45
N SER A 78 -0.26 -8.66 4.76
CA SER A 78 0.34 -10.01 4.67
C SER A 78 1.55 -10.23 5.58
N GLY A 79 2.10 -9.15 6.15
CA GLY A 79 3.26 -9.14 7.03
C GLY A 79 2.98 -9.48 8.48
#